data_AF-A0A7C0VLY7-F1
#
_entry.id   AF-A0A7C0VLY7-F1
#
_cell.length_a   1.000
_cell.length_b   1.000
_cell.length_c   1.000
_cell.angle_alpha   90.00
_cell.angle_beta   90.00
_cell.angle_gamma   90.00
#
_symmetry.space_group_name_H-M   'P 1'
#
loop_
_entity.id
_entity.type
_entity.pdbx_description
1 polymer ?
#
loop_
_entity_poly.entity_id
_entity_poly.type
_entity_poly.pdbx_seq_one_letter_code
_entity_poly.pdbx_strand_id
1 'polypeptide(L)'
;MEVRAKLRYLRIAPRKVRLVADLIRRKSAREAEVLLSFCRKRAALPLLKLLRSALANAKNNLGIDDSNLYISKITVDEGPKLKR
;
A
#
# COMPACT_ATOMS: atom_id res chain seq x y z
N MET A 1 -8.03 1.98 16.14
CA MET A 1 -7.84 3.25 15.41
C MET A 1 -7.42 2.93 13.99
N GLU A 2 -7.97 3.62 12.98
CA GLU A 2 -7.63 3.37 11.58
C GLU A 2 -6.84 4.53 10.97
N VAL A 3 -5.74 4.23 10.30
CA VAL A 3 -4.96 5.19 9.51
C VAL A 3 -5.14 4.86 8.04
N ARG A 4 -5.34 5.88 7.21
CA ARG A 4 -5.60 5.71 5.78
C ARG A 4 -4.59 6.52 4.98
N ALA A 5 -4.07 5.92 3.91
CA ALA A 5 -3.33 6.60 2.87
C ALA A 5 -3.93 6.23 1.51
N LYS A 6 -3.88 7.14 0.55
CA LYS A 6 -4.44 6.93 -0.80
C LYS A 6 -3.46 7.39 -1.87
N LEU A 7 -3.22 6.54 -2.86
CA LEU A 7 -2.48 6.88 -4.08
C LEU A 7 -3.46 7.03 -5.24
N ARG A 8 -3.58 8.23 -5.79
CA ARG A 8 -4.48 8.53 -6.91
C ARG A 8 -3.72 8.58 -8.24
N TYR A 9 -4.41 8.28 -9.33
CA TYR A 9 -3.90 8.40 -10.71
C TYR A 9 -2.63 7.58 -11.01
N LEU A 10 -2.51 6.39 -10.39
CA LEU A 10 -1.43 5.47 -10.71
C LEU A 10 -1.57 4.96 -12.15
N ARG A 11 -0.55 5.22 -12.99
CA ARG A 11 -0.51 4.78 -14.40
C ARG A 11 -0.14 3.30 -14.57
N ILE A 12 -0.85 2.41 -13.87
CA ILE A 12 -0.71 0.96 -13.95
C ILE A 12 -2.11 0.34 -13.97
N ALA A 13 -2.33 -0.68 -14.79
CA ALA A 13 -3.60 -1.39 -14.84
C ALA A 13 -3.98 -1.94 -13.44
N PRO A 14 -5.22 -1.70 -12.96
CA PRO A 14 -5.66 -2.10 -11.62
C PRO A 14 -5.42 -3.58 -11.32
N ARG A 15 -5.65 -4.46 -12.31
CA ARG A 15 -5.40 -5.91 -12.20
C ARG A 15 -3.95 -6.24 -11.79
N LYS A 16 -2.95 -5.53 -12.32
CA LYS A 16 -1.54 -5.77 -12.00
C LYS A 16 -1.18 -5.32 -10.58
N VAL A 17 -1.87 -4.30 -10.07
CA VAL A 17 -1.67 -3.79 -8.71
C VAL A 17 -2.39 -4.67 -7.70
N ARG A 18 -3.60 -5.15 -8.00
CA ARG A 18 -4.37 -6.09 -7.16
C ARG A 18 -3.55 -7.32 -6.79
N LEU A 19 -2.85 -7.92 -7.76
CA LEU A 19 -1.97 -9.08 -7.50
C LEU A 19 -0.95 -8.84 -6.38
N VAL A 20 -0.37 -7.63 -6.30
CA VAL A 20 0.61 -7.30 -5.26
C VAL A 20 -0.07 -6.86 -3.97
N ALA A 21 -1.20 -6.15 -4.08
CA ALA A 21 -2.00 -5.75 -2.93
C ALA A 21 -2.58 -6.96 -2.17
N ASP A 22 -2.93 -8.03 -2.87
CA ASP A 22 -3.44 -9.27 -2.29
C ASP A 22 -2.36 -10.00 -1.47
N LEU A 23 -1.08 -9.90 -1.85
CA LEU A 23 0.05 -10.51 -1.11
C LEU A 23 0.26 -9.90 0.28
N ILE A 24 -0.02 -8.60 0.44
CA ILE A 24 0.19 -7.86 1.69
C ILE A 24 -1.08 -7.71 2.53
N ARG A 25 -2.22 -8.19 2.03
CA ARG A 25 -3.50 -8.08 2.75
C ARG A 25 -3.43 -8.85 4.07
N ARG A 26 -3.89 -8.23 5.17
CA ARG A 26 -3.88 -8.79 6.53
C ARG A 26 -2.50 -9.10 7.13
N LYS A 27 -1.41 -8.64 6.52
CA LYS A 27 -0.07 -8.79 7.09
C LYS A 27 0.27 -7.64 8.04
N SER A 28 1.25 -7.88 8.91
CA SER A 28 1.87 -6.83 9.71
C SER A 28 2.56 -5.82 8.78
N ALA A 29 2.66 -4.56 9.22
CA ALA A 29 3.28 -3.51 8.41
C ALA A 29 4.74 -3.84 8.06
N ARG A 30 5.47 -4.43 9.03
CA ARG A 30 6.87 -4.85 8.84
C ARG A 30 7.02 -5.99 7.83
N GLU A 31 6.18 -7.02 7.91
CA GLU A 31 6.17 -8.09 6.90
C GLU A 31 5.82 -7.56 5.51
N ALA A 32 4.81 -6.68 5.43
CA ALA A 32 4.41 -6.08 4.16
C ALA A 32 5.53 -5.26 3.54
N GLU A 33 6.29 -4.50 4.35
CA GLU A 33 7.44 -3.73 3.86
C GLU A 33 8.54 -4.62 3.28
N VAL A 34 8.86 -5.71 3.97
CA VAL A 34 9.86 -6.69 3.51
C VAL A 34 9.39 -7.35 2.21
N LEU A 35 8.15 -7.84 2.16
CA LEU A 35 7.59 -8.49 0.97
C LEU A 35 7.59 -7.56 -0.24
N LEU A 36 7.20 -6.30 -0.06
CA LEU A 36 7.20 -5.31 -1.15
C LEU A 36 8.62 -4.96 -1.62
N SER A 37 9.61 -4.99 -0.73
CA SER A 37 11.01 -4.70 -1.07
C SER A 37 11.62 -5.78 -1.96
N PHE A 38 11.23 -7.05 -1.76
CA PHE A 38 11.71 -8.18 -2.57
C PHE A 38 10.80 -8.54 -3.76
N CYS A 39 9.62 -7.94 -3.85
CA CYS A 39 8.67 -8.25 -4.92
C CYS A 39 9.15 -7.69 -6.27
N ARG A 40 9.50 -8.58 -7.22
CA ARG A 40 9.93 -8.23 -8.59
C ARG A 40 8.75 -7.82 -9.51
N LYS A 41 7.81 -7.02 -9.01
CA LYS A 41 6.70 -6.47 -9.78
C LYS A 41 6.75 -4.94 -9.75
N ARG A 42 6.50 -4.30 -10.89
CA ARG A 42 6.49 -2.82 -10.98
C ARG A 42 5.51 -2.16 -10.00
N ALA A 43 4.43 -2.83 -9.62
CA ALA A 43 3.45 -2.34 -8.66
C ALA A 43 3.96 -2.34 -7.20
N ALA A 44 5.06 -3.02 -6.89
CA ALA A 44 5.61 -3.09 -5.54
C ALA A 44 6.17 -1.73 -5.07
N LEU A 45 6.92 -1.03 -5.93
CA LEU A 45 7.48 0.29 -5.62
C LEU A 45 6.42 1.34 -5.22
N PRO A 46 5.33 1.57 -5.98
CA PRO A 46 4.30 2.53 -5.57
C PRO A 46 3.55 2.07 -4.32
N LEU A 47 3.34 0.77 -4.12
CA LEU A 47 2.71 0.25 -2.89
C LEU A 47 3.61 0.41 -1.66
N LEU A 48 4.92 0.23 -1.80
CA LEU A 48 5.89 0.45 -0.75
C LEU A 48 5.89 1.92 -0.29
N LYS A 49 5.88 2.85 -1.24
CA LYS A 49 5.75 4.28 -0.93
C LYS A 49 4.42 4.60 -0.22
N LEU A 50 3.32 3.99 -0.67
CA LEU A 50 2.01 4.16 -0.03
C LEU A 50 1.99 3.64 1.40
N LEU A 51 2.57 2.47 1.66
CA LEU A 51 2.69 1.88 2.99
C LEU A 51 3.49 2.78 3.93
N ARG A 52 4.66 3.25 3.49
CA ARG A 52 5.50 4.18 4.26
C ARG A 52 4.79 5.49 4.57
N SER A 53 4.00 6.01 3.63
CA SER A 53 3.16 7.19 3.87
C SER A 53 2.09 6.92 4.92
N ALA A 54 1.47 5.73 4.95
CA ALA A 54 0.51 5.37 5.97
C ALA A 54 1.15 5.27 7.36
N LEU A 55 2.35 4.67 7.46
CA LEU A 55 3.12 4.60 8.72
C LEU A 55 3.52 6.00 9.21
N ALA A 56 4.03 6.86 8.32
CA ALA A 56 4.35 8.24 8.68
C ALA A 56 3.13 9.00 9.20
N ASN A 57 1.95 8.80 8.62
CA ASN A 57 0.70 9.39 9.11
C ASN A 57 0.31 8.86 10.49
N ALA A 58 0.50 7.55 10.73
CA ALA A 58 0.24 6.94 12.03
C ALA A 58 1.15 7.51 13.13
N LYS A 59 2.43 7.67 12.82
CA LYS A 59 3.41 8.23 13.74
C LYS A 59 3.17 9.72 14.01
N ASN A 60 3.05 10.54 12.97
CA ASN A 60 3.02 12.00 13.12
C ASN A 60 1.68 12.53 13.64
N ASN A 61 0.55 11.95 13.20
CA ASN A 61 -0.76 12.50 13.53
C ASN A 61 -1.38 11.85 14.78
N LEU A 62 -0.97 10.61 15.09
CA LEU A 62 -1.61 9.81 16.14
C LEU A 62 -0.64 9.32 17.21
N GLY A 63 0.68 9.52 17.03
CA GLY A 63 1.70 9.06 17.98
C GLY A 63 1.73 7.54 18.16
N ILE A 64 1.26 6.78 17.17
CA ILE A 64 1.20 5.31 17.23
C ILE A 64 2.54 4.73 16.81
N ASP A 65 3.05 3.78 17.58
CA ASP A 65 4.25 3.01 17.23
C ASP A 65 4.01 2.01 16.10
N ASP A 66 5.02 1.89 15.22
CA ASP A 66 4.96 1.07 14.01
C ASP A 66 4.88 -0.44 14.29
N SER A 67 5.26 -0.88 15.50
CA SER A 67 5.41 -2.29 15.88
C SER A 67 4.09 -3.07 15.88
N ASN A 68 2.97 -2.44 16.21
CA ASN A 68 1.66 -3.09 16.33
C ASN A 68 0.73 -2.80 15.13
N LEU A 69 1.22 -2.13 14.09
CA LEU A 69 0.41 -1.79 12.92
C LEU A 69 0.30 -2.97 11.94
N TYR A 70 -0.91 -3.21 11.47
CA TYR A 70 -1.21 -4.22 10.47
C TYR A 70 -2.16 -3.67 9.40
N ILE A 71 -2.16 -4.29 8.22
CA ILE A 71 -3.00 -3.88 7.10
C ILE A 71 -4.39 -4.48 7.27
N SER A 72 -5.33 -3.71 7.84
CA SER A 72 -6.71 -4.14 8.01
C SER A 72 -7.45 -4.29 6.67
N LYS A 73 -7.32 -3.28 5.79
CA LYS A 73 -7.99 -3.23 4.49
C LYS A 73 -7.08 -2.60 3.43
N ILE A 74 -7.04 -3.23 2.27
CA ILE A 74 -6.39 -2.70 1.06
C ILE A 74 -7.27 -2.93 -0.15
N THR A 75 -7.59 -1.86 -0.87
CA THR A 75 -8.45 -1.87 -2.06
C THR A 75 -7.74 -1.17 -3.22
N VAL A 76 -8.05 -1.62 -4.43
CA VAL A 76 -7.50 -1.07 -5.68
C VAL A 76 -8.64 -0.89 -6.66
N ASP A 77 -8.99 0.38 -6.87
CA ASP A 77 -10.10 0.80 -7.72
C ASP A 77 -9.62 1.11 -9.14
N GLU A 78 -10.54 1.13 -10.10
CA GLU A 78 -10.23 1.57 -11.46
C GLU A 78 -10.14 3.10 -11.53
N GLY A 79 -9.13 3.60 -12.25
CA GLY A 79 -8.96 5.02 -12.53
C GLY A 79 -9.27 5.37 -13.99
N PRO A 80 -9.14 6.64 -14.37
CA PRO A 80 -9.34 7.08 -15.75
C PRO A 80 -8.34 6.39 -16.70
N LYS A 81 -8.86 5.89 -17.82
CA LYS A 81 -8.07 5.22 -18.88
C LYS A 81 -7.75 6.23 -19.98
N LEU A 82 -6.48 6.33 -20.34
CA LEU A 82 -6.05 7.12 -21.51
C LEU A 82 -6.49 6.37 -22.76
N LYS A 83 -7.37 6.97 -23.56
CA LYS A 83 -7.68 6.51 -24.91
C LYS A 83 -6.54 6.95 -25.84
N ARG A 84 -6.04 6.03 -26.65
CA ARG A 84 -5.08 6.29 -27.73
C ARG A 84 -5.70 5.84 -29.03
#